data_AF-A0A7S2XUB5-F1
#
_entry.id   AF-A0A7S2XUB5-F1
#
_cell.length_a   1.000
_cell.length_b   1.000
_cell.length_c   1.000
_cell.angle_alpha   90.00
_cell.angle_beta   90.00
_cell.angle_gamma   90.00
#
_symmetry.space_group_name_H-M   'P 1'
#
loop_
_entity.id
_entity.type
_entity.pdbx_description
1 polymer ?
#
loop_
_entity_poly.entity_id
_entity_poly.type
_entity_poly.pdbx_seq_one_letter_code
_entity_poly.pdbx_strand_id
1 'polypeptide(L)'
;VVVVMKEGYVVAHTWPKYNYCALDIQLWASFDKMESVKGSLLQSMGSSEDTASSFRLIAGGMRGTDTWKEDLAKIGTRNVNTRSCDAVTIDDEIALPSTEMLLRENLSLLENKDTMVVVLCGD
;
A
#
# COMPACT_ATOMS: atom_id res chain seq x y z
N VAL A 1 -21.13 -8.44 -6.31
CA VAL A 1 -21.35 -7.71 -7.58
C VAL A 1 -19.98 -7.31 -8.12
N VAL A 2 -19.75 -7.40 -9.43
CA VAL A 2 -18.50 -6.98 -10.07
C VAL A 2 -18.84 -5.99 -11.19
N VAL A 3 -18.21 -4.83 -11.19
CA VAL A 3 -18.31 -3.83 -12.26
C VAL A 3 -16.93 -3.62 -12.83
N VAL A 4 -16.74 -4.02 -14.09
CA VAL A 4 -15.49 -3.83 -14.82
C VAL A 4 -15.58 -2.52 -15.62
N MET A 5 -14.55 -1.69 -15.51
CA MET A 5 -14.44 -0.40 -16.17
C MET A 5 -13.21 -0.41 -17.11
N LYS A 6 -13.10 0.58 -17.98
CA LYS A 6 -11.92 0.75 -18.87
C LYS A 6 -10.61 0.82 -18.06
N GLU A 7 -10.66 1.44 -16.88
CA GLU A 7 -9.47 1.79 -16.09
C GLU A 7 -9.41 1.14 -14.70
N GLY A 8 -10.22 0.08 -14.48
CA GLY A 8 -10.24 -0.62 -13.22
C GLY A 8 -11.46 -1.52 -13.05
N TYR A 9 -11.72 -1.91 -11.81
CA TYR A 9 -12.94 -2.60 -11.42
C TYR A 9 -13.35 -2.22 -9.99
N VAL A 10 -14.62 -2.46 -9.70
CA VAL A 10 -15.15 -2.46 -8.34
C VAL A 10 -15.83 -3.80 -8.06
N VAL A 11 -15.47 -4.45 -6.95
CA VAL A 11 -16.17 -5.62 -6.44
C VAL A 11 -16.85 -5.28 -5.12
N ALA A 12 -18.09 -5.71 -4.96
CA ALA A 12 -18.82 -5.63 -3.71
C ALA A 12 -19.21 -7.03 -3.22
N HIS A 13 -18.76 -7.37 -2.02
CA HIS A 13 -19.14 -8.58 -1.29
C HIS A 13 -20.05 -8.19 -0.13
N THR A 14 -21.29 -8.66 -0.15
CA THR A 14 -22.32 -8.24 0.82
C THR A 14 -22.70 -9.37 1.74
N TRP A 15 -22.79 -9.09 3.04
CA TRP A 15 -23.36 -9.97 4.04
C TRP A 15 -24.52 -9.27 4.75
N PRO A 16 -25.75 -9.36 4.21
CA PRO A 16 -26.91 -8.64 4.75
C PRO A 16 -27.19 -8.93 6.23
N LYS A 17 -26.96 -10.17 6.68
CA LYS A 17 -27.14 -10.59 8.07
C LYS A 17 -26.30 -9.79 9.07
N TYR A 18 -25.13 -9.30 8.65
CA TYR A 18 -24.20 -8.55 9.49
C TYR A 18 -24.20 -7.05 9.17
N ASN A 19 -25.08 -6.61 8.26
CA ASN A 19 -25.07 -5.25 7.70
C ASN A 19 -23.65 -4.83 7.24
N TYR A 20 -22.92 -5.76 6.63
CA TYR A 20 -21.52 -5.59 6.25
C TYR A 20 -21.34 -5.72 4.74
N CYS A 21 -20.49 -4.87 4.18
CA CYS A 21 -20.08 -4.89 2.79
C CYS A 21 -18.55 -4.71 2.70
N ALA A 22 -17.87 -5.62 2.01
CA ALA A 22 -16.48 -5.44 1.62
C ALA A 22 -16.41 -4.93 0.18
N LEU A 23 -15.58 -3.92 -0.04
CA LEU A 23 -15.37 -3.30 -1.35
C LEU A 23 -13.91 -3.46 -1.78
N ASP A 24 -13.72 -4.01 -2.97
CA ASP A 24 -12.42 -3.98 -3.65
C ASP A 24 -12.51 -2.92 -4.75
N ILE A 25 -11.73 -1.85 -4.62
CA ILE A 25 -11.63 -0.78 -5.62
C ILE A 25 -10.23 -0.84 -6.22
N GLN A 26 -10.13 -1.38 -7.43
CA GLN A 26 -8.86 -1.43 -8.15
C GLN A 26 -8.92 -0.49 -9.34
N LEU A 27 -8.06 0.53 -9.33
CA LEU A 27 -7.78 1.35 -10.50
C LEU A 27 -6.38 1.02 -10.99
N TRP A 28 -6.18 0.92 -12.30
CA TRP A 28 -4.84 0.76 -12.91
C TRP A 28 -4.34 2.04 -13.61
N ALA A 29 -5.13 3.10 -13.53
CA ALA A 29 -4.85 4.46 -13.98
C ALA A 29 -5.66 5.47 -13.14
N SER A 30 -5.29 6.76 -13.15
CA SER A 30 -5.96 7.83 -12.40
C SER A 30 -6.13 7.52 -10.90
N PHE A 31 -5.06 7.08 -10.21
CA PHE A 31 -5.15 6.58 -8.82
C PHE A 31 -5.68 7.61 -7.82
N ASP A 32 -5.58 8.90 -8.12
CA ASP A 32 -6.13 9.99 -7.32
C ASP A 32 -7.66 9.96 -7.22
N LYS A 33 -8.35 9.33 -8.19
CA LYS A 33 -9.80 9.18 -8.16
C LYS A 33 -10.27 8.14 -7.15
N MET A 34 -9.38 7.31 -6.61
CA MET A 34 -9.75 6.19 -5.73
C MET A 34 -10.49 6.66 -4.47
N GLU A 35 -10.05 7.75 -3.84
CA GLU A 35 -10.73 8.31 -2.66
C GLU A 35 -12.12 8.85 -3.01
N SER A 36 -12.26 9.52 -4.17
CA SER A 36 -13.55 9.99 -4.66
C SER A 36 -14.51 8.82 -4.92
N VAL A 37 -14.02 7.75 -5.56
CA VAL A 37 -14.82 6.55 -5.84
C VAL A 37 -15.25 5.88 -4.53
N LYS A 38 -14.33 5.71 -3.57
CA LYS A 38 -14.65 5.19 -2.23
C LYS A 38 -15.74 6.02 -1.56
N GLY A 39 -15.57 7.35 -1.51
CA GLY A 39 -16.55 8.25 -0.89
C GLY A 39 -17.93 8.16 -1.51
N SER A 40 -18.02 8.15 -2.85
CA SER A 40 -19.29 7.98 -3.57
C SER A 40 -19.95 6.62 -3.32
N LEU A 41 -19.15 5.54 -3.23
CA LEU A 41 -19.66 4.21 -2.91
C LEU A 41 -20.18 4.12 -1.47
N LEU A 42 -19.44 4.65 -0.49
CA LEU A 42 -19.90 4.70 0.90
C LEU A 42 -21.20 5.49 1.03
N GLN A 43 -21.28 6.68 0.43
CA GLN A 43 -22.49 7.50 0.44
C GLN A 43 -23.68 6.77 -0.19
N SER A 44 -23.47 6.07 -1.32
CA SER A 44 -24.53 5.31 -2.00
C SER A 44 -25.05 4.13 -1.19
N MET A 45 -24.21 3.58 -0.29
CA MET A 45 -24.60 2.53 0.65
C MET A 45 -25.16 3.06 1.97
N GLY A 46 -25.27 4.38 2.14
CA GLY A 46 -25.68 5.01 3.39
C GLY A 46 -24.65 4.87 4.51
N SER A 47 -23.38 4.66 4.18
CA SER A 47 -22.24 4.61 5.10
C SER A 47 -21.42 5.89 5.06
N SER A 48 -20.55 6.10 6.05
CA SER A 48 -19.60 7.21 6.12
C SER A 48 -18.18 6.70 6.39
N GLU A 49 -17.17 7.58 6.25
CA GLU A 49 -15.77 7.25 6.57
C GLU A 49 -15.62 6.77 8.03
N ASP A 50 -16.38 7.32 8.98
CA ASP A 50 -16.32 6.93 10.40
C ASP A 50 -16.75 5.46 10.65
N THR A 51 -17.51 4.90 9.72
CA THR A 51 -18.01 3.52 9.77
C THR A 51 -17.20 2.56 8.88
N ALA A 52 -16.25 3.10 8.13
CA ALA A 52 -15.46 2.36 7.15
C ALA A 52 -14.02 2.18 7.64
N SER A 53 -13.49 0.97 7.46
CA SER A 53 -12.05 0.72 7.55
C SER A 53 -11.53 0.50 6.14
N SER A 54 -10.46 1.19 5.76
CA SER A 54 -9.86 1.07 4.43
C SER A 54 -8.35 1.07 4.51
N PHE A 55 -7.74 0.33 3.59
CA PHE A 55 -6.32 0.40 3.30
C PHE A 55 -6.16 0.51 1.79
N ARG A 56 -5.05 1.11 1.35
CA ARG A 56 -4.77 1.36 -0.06
C ARG A 56 -3.40 0.84 -0.42
N LEU A 57 -3.35 -0.07 -1.39
CA LEU A 57 -2.11 -0.59 -1.95
C LEU A 57 -2.02 -0.17 -3.41
N ILE A 58 -0.95 0.55 -3.75
CA ILE A 58 -0.61 0.88 -5.15
C ILE A 58 0.72 0.21 -5.45
N ALA A 59 0.66 -0.99 -6.03
CA ALA A 59 1.84 -1.76 -6.39
C ALA A 59 2.41 -1.37 -7.77
N GLY A 60 1.67 -0.62 -8.58
CA GLY A 60 2.09 -0.21 -9.91
C GLY A 60 0.96 0.43 -10.71
N GLY A 61 1.21 0.67 -12.00
CA GLY A 61 0.23 1.21 -12.94
C GLY A 61 0.42 0.67 -14.35
N MET A 62 -0.61 0.81 -15.18
CA MET A 62 -0.58 0.28 -16.55
C MET A 62 0.05 1.31 -17.50
N ARG A 63 1.16 0.94 -18.15
CA ARG A 63 1.73 1.76 -19.21
C ARG A 63 0.81 1.76 -20.43
N GLY A 64 0.70 2.90 -21.10
CA GLY A 64 -0.11 3.06 -22.32
C GLY A 64 -1.56 3.51 -22.09
N THR A 65 -1.98 3.76 -20.84
CA THR A 65 -3.22 4.48 -20.55
C THR A 65 -3.06 5.97 -20.81
N ASP A 66 -4.15 6.71 -21.01
CA ASP A 66 -4.07 8.15 -21.32
C ASP A 66 -3.37 8.95 -20.20
N THR A 67 -3.43 8.46 -18.95
CA THR A 67 -2.87 9.11 -17.75
C THR A 67 -1.53 8.53 -17.26
N TRP A 68 -0.90 7.59 -18.00
CA TRP A 68 0.24 6.81 -17.49
C TRP A 68 1.43 7.66 -16.98
N LYS A 69 1.67 8.83 -17.59
CA LYS A 69 2.74 9.76 -17.20
C LYS A 69 2.46 10.43 -15.86
N GLU A 70 1.21 10.82 -15.64
CA GLU A 70 0.75 11.46 -14.42
C GLU A 70 0.66 10.44 -13.28
N ASP A 71 0.26 9.22 -13.61
CA ASP A 71 0.19 8.09 -12.69
C ASP A 71 1.58 7.70 -12.17
N LEU A 72 2.61 7.71 -13.02
CA LEU A 72 4.00 7.45 -12.60
C LEU A 72 4.48 8.35 -11.45
N ALA A 73 4.09 9.62 -11.44
CA ALA A 73 4.43 10.55 -10.37
C ALA A 73 3.71 10.23 -9.04
N LYS A 74 2.69 9.37 -9.08
CA LYS A 74 1.83 9.01 -7.94
C LYS A 74 2.01 7.55 -7.50
N ILE A 75 2.76 6.74 -8.25
CA ILE A 75 3.08 5.35 -7.90
C ILE A 75 4.06 5.34 -6.72
N GLY A 76 3.84 4.44 -5.77
CA GLY A 76 4.66 4.28 -4.56
C GLY A 76 3.86 4.48 -3.28
N THR A 77 4.45 4.08 -2.15
CA THR A 77 3.86 4.27 -0.82
C THR A 77 3.77 5.76 -0.50
N ARG A 78 2.55 6.28 -0.41
CA ARG A 78 2.34 7.57 0.24
C ARG A 78 2.41 7.34 1.75
N ASN A 79 3.44 7.86 2.38
CA ASN A 79 3.56 7.93 3.83
C ASN A 79 2.57 8.98 4.36
N VAL A 80 1.27 8.65 4.36
CA VAL A 80 0.22 9.54 4.92
C VAL A 80 -0.05 9.22 6.39
N ASN A 81 0.58 8.17 6.92
CA ASN A 81 0.47 7.76 8.30
C ASN A 81 1.85 7.42 8.87
N THR A 82 2.81 8.33 8.68
CA THR A 82 3.96 8.37 9.58
C THR A 82 3.40 8.68 10.96
N ARG A 83 3.43 7.69 11.87
CA ARG A 83 3.58 8.01 13.30
C ARG A 83 4.64 9.10 13.39
N SER A 84 4.47 10.10 14.24
CA SER A 84 5.46 11.16 14.47
C SER A 84 6.79 10.51 14.86
N CYS A 85 7.57 10.12 13.87
CA CYS A 85 8.98 9.87 13.99
C CYS A 85 9.58 11.26 13.85
N ASP A 86 9.31 12.11 14.85
CA ASP A 86 10.06 13.34 15.00
C ASP A 86 11.52 12.93 14.93
N ALA A 87 12.27 13.61 14.05
CA ALA A 87 13.69 13.40 13.98
C ALA A 87 14.25 13.76 15.36
N VAL A 88 14.55 12.75 16.16
CA VAL A 88 15.52 12.92 17.24
C VAL A 88 16.75 13.44 16.52
N THR A 89 17.17 14.66 16.84
CA THR A 89 18.49 15.16 16.46
C THR A 89 19.49 14.23 17.12
N ILE A 90 19.87 13.19 16.39
CA ILE A 90 20.99 12.35 16.73
C ILE A 90 22.20 13.22 16.37
N ASP A 91 22.91 13.71 17.38
CA ASP A 91 24.24 14.29 17.20
C ASP A 91 25.06 13.39 16.26
N ASP A 92 25.75 13.98 15.30
CA ASP A 92 26.53 13.35 14.22
C ASP A 92 27.74 12.53 14.74
N GLU A 93 27.52 11.52 15.58
CA GLU A 93 28.49 10.49 15.97
C GLU A 93 27.86 9.09 16.14
N ILE A 94 26.74 8.79 15.47
CA ILE A 94 26.34 7.39 15.31
C ILE A 94 26.98 6.85 14.05
N ALA A 95 28.10 6.14 14.23
CA ALA A 95 28.65 5.26 13.21
C ALA A 95 27.52 4.39 12.64
N LEU A 96 27.17 4.61 11.37
CA LEU A 96 26.23 3.77 10.65
C LEU A 96 26.69 2.32 10.82
N PRO A 97 25.87 1.42 11.39
CA PRO A 97 26.26 0.03 11.51
C PRO A 97 26.50 -0.51 10.10
N SER A 98 27.62 -1.20 9.92
CA SER A 98 27.94 -1.80 8.62
C SER A 98 26.78 -2.67 8.17
N THR A 99 26.54 -2.73 6.86
CA THR A 99 25.52 -3.59 6.26
C THR A 99 25.62 -5.04 6.74
N GLU A 100 26.83 -5.50 7.08
CA GLU A 100 27.09 -6.79 7.71
C GLU A 100 26.46 -6.94 9.10
N MET A 101 26.50 -5.90 9.94
CA MET A 101 25.93 -5.92 11.28
C MET A 101 24.40 -5.99 11.24
N LEU A 102 23.78 -5.24 10.33
CA LEU A 102 22.33 -5.30 10.09
C LEU A 102 21.91 -6.68 9.55
N LEU A 103 22.68 -7.26 8.63
CA LEU A 103 22.39 -8.60 8.12
C LEU A 103 22.49 -9.66 9.22
N ARG A 104 23.48 -9.59 10.10
CA ARG A 104 23.64 -10.54 11.22
C ARG A 104 22.48 -10.50 12.21
N GLU A 105 22.01 -9.32 12.59
CA GLU A 105 20.85 -9.18 13.49
C GLU A 105 19.56 -9.70 12.85
N ASN A 106 19.37 -9.50 11.54
CA ASN A 106 18.20 -10.07 10.87
C ASN A 106 18.29 -11.61 10.71
N LEU A 107 19.50 -12.15 10.57
CA LEU A 107 19.72 -13.60 10.52
C LEU A 107 19.55 -14.28 11.88
N SER A 108 19.82 -13.58 12.99
CA SER A 108 19.63 -14.13 14.35
C SER A 108 18.16 -14.31 14.72
N LEU A 109 17.25 -13.62 14.04
CA LEU A 109 15.79 -13.76 14.18
C LEU A 109 15.22 -15.00 13.47
N LEU A 110 16.02 -15.69 12.64
CA LEU A 110 15.61 -16.94 12.04
C LEU A 110 15.80 -18.07 13.06
N GLU A 111 14.70 -18.71 13.47
CA GLU A 111 14.71 -19.76 14.49
C GLU A 111 15.50 -21.02 14.08
N ASN A 112 15.88 -21.14 12.81
CA ASN A 112 16.53 -22.32 12.24
C ASN A 112 18.01 -22.09 11.94
N LYS A 113 18.88 -22.81 12.67
CA LYS A 113 20.35 -22.64 12.65
C LYS A 113 21.02 -23.13 11.35
N ASP A 114 20.31 -23.85 10.50
CA ASP A 114 20.80 -24.40 9.22
C ASP A 114 20.23 -23.65 8.00
N THR A 115 20.19 -22.32 8.04
CA THR A 115 19.68 -21.51 6.91
C THR A 115 20.85 -20.94 6.09
N MET A 116 20.99 -21.40 4.84
CA MET A 116 21.94 -20.84 3.88
C MET A 116 21.33 -19.64 3.17
N VAL A 117 21.97 -18.46 3.28
CA VAL A 117 21.55 -17.24 2.59
C VAL A 117 22.58 -16.88 1.52
N VAL A 118 22.12 -16.78 0.27
CA VAL A 118 22.94 -16.33 -0.87
C VAL A 118 22.48 -14.93 -1.25
N VAL A 119 23.41 -13.97 -1.18
CA VAL A 119 23.18 -12.60 -1.63
C VAL A 119 23.88 -12.45 -2.98
N LEU A 120 23.10 -12.25 -4.04
CA LEU A 120 23.61 -11.91 -5.37
C LEU A 120 23.54 -10.39 -5.52
N CYS A 121 24.70 -9.75 -5.51
CA CYS A 121 24.84 -8.36 -5.93
C CYS A 121 25.10 -8.34 -7.43
N GLY A 122 24.23 -7.67 -8.20
CA GLY A 122 24.50 -7.35 -9.59
C GLY A 122 25.35 -6.08 -9.69
N ASP A 123 26.28 -6.05 -10.64
CA ASP A 123 26.96 -4.82 -11.06
C ASP A 123 25.98 -3.81 -11.68
#